data_AF-X0ZEB9-F1
#
_entry.id   AF-X0ZEB9-F1
#
_cell.length_a   1.000
_cell.length_b   1.000
_cell.length_c   1.000
_cell.angle_alpha   90.00
_cell.angle_beta   90.00
_cell.angle_gamma   90.00
#
_symmetry.space_group_name_H-M   'P 1'
#
loop_
_entity.id
_entity.type
_entity.pdbx_description
1 polymer ?
#
loop_
_entity_poly.entity_id
_entity_poly.type
_entity_poly.pdbx_seq_one_letter_code
_entity_poly.pdbx_strand_id
1 'polypeptide(L)'
;EVRGWYIPGMRNLSGLKCPQCKVEFYGDLPVGHGLHYPMLLEVKTGIVHDKYAVDWFANWLQDSYANRVKTPVEFITENFKPLKKPILLNCIDTLYGHSLLKLLNAQYYLDHCSDFDLILLVPRFLCWMVPDGVAAIWTVDLPLKRGIEWNDWIASEIKRHIEQFESCWLSVAFSHPYPEDFAIERFTRVQPFPIDEWIVRLEKPTVTFIWREDRNWWDI
;
A
#
# COMPACT_ATOMS: atom_id res chain seq x y z
N GLU A 1 6.49 18.83 16.07
CA GLU A 1 7.82 18.17 15.99
C GLU A 1 7.62 16.76 15.48
N VAL A 2 8.39 16.34 14.48
CA VAL A 2 8.37 14.97 13.97
C VAL A 2 9.22 14.09 14.89
N ARG A 3 8.65 12.98 15.35
CA ARG A 3 9.29 11.99 16.24
C ARG A 3 9.74 10.73 15.50
N GLY A 4 9.22 10.50 14.30
CA GLY A 4 9.57 9.36 13.49
C GLY A 4 8.44 9.01 12.53
N TRP A 5 8.41 7.76 12.10
CA TRP A 5 7.39 7.20 11.21
C TRP A 5 6.93 5.83 11.73
N TYR A 6 5.77 5.38 11.24
CA TYR A 6 5.15 4.14 11.67
C TYR A 6 4.31 3.53 10.53
N ILE A 7 4.54 2.25 10.21
CA ILE A 7 3.84 1.54 9.12
C ILE A 7 3.29 0.21 9.68
N PRO A 8 2.10 0.20 10.31
CA PRO A 8 1.56 -1.00 10.96
C PRO A 8 0.81 -1.96 10.03
N GLY A 9 0.73 -1.64 8.74
CA GLY A 9 -0.11 -2.32 7.77
C GLY A 9 -0.36 -1.38 6.59
N MET A 10 -1.62 -1.17 6.22
CA MET A 10 -1.97 -0.28 5.09
C MET A 10 -1.63 1.21 5.30
N ARG A 11 -1.48 1.64 6.56
CA ARG A 11 -1.23 3.05 6.93
C ARG A 11 0.25 3.37 6.90
N ASN A 12 0.57 4.57 6.41
CA ASN A 12 1.91 5.15 6.51
C ASN A 12 1.80 6.41 7.35
N LEU A 13 2.39 6.42 8.54
CA LEU A 13 2.14 7.45 9.55
C LEU A 13 3.44 8.13 9.95
N SER A 14 3.35 9.39 10.34
CA SER A 14 4.37 10.11 11.08
C SER A 14 4.02 10.13 12.56
N GLY A 15 4.99 9.83 13.42
CA GLY A 15 4.89 10.12 14.85
C GLY A 15 5.11 11.61 15.06
N LEU A 16 4.19 12.28 15.74
CA LEU A 16 4.18 13.73 15.89
C LEU A 16 4.02 14.10 17.36
N LYS A 17 4.63 15.22 17.76
CA LYS A 17 4.40 15.84 19.06
C LYS A 17 4.11 17.33 18.90
N CYS A 18 3.02 17.79 19.50
CA CYS A 18 2.70 19.22 19.51
C CYS A 18 3.74 19.97 20.38
N PRO A 19 4.44 20.99 19.85
CA PRO A 19 5.46 21.70 20.61
C PRO A 19 4.88 22.50 21.78
N GLN A 20 3.60 22.90 21.70
CA GLN A 20 2.91 23.70 22.71
C GLN A 20 2.29 22.84 23.82
N CYS A 21 1.33 21.96 23.50
CA CYS A 21 0.60 21.17 24.49
C CYS A 21 1.22 19.80 24.79
N LYS A 22 2.30 19.42 24.09
CA LYS A 22 3.03 18.13 24.23
C LYS A 22 2.22 16.87 23.93
N VAL A 23 0.97 17.00 23.46
CA VAL A 23 0.15 15.87 22.99
C VAL A 23 0.84 15.19 21.80
N GLU A 24 0.77 13.87 21.78
CA GLU A 24 1.40 13.00 20.79
C GLU A 24 0.35 12.46 19.83
N PHE A 25 0.72 12.41 18.54
CA PHE A 25 -0.18 12.01 17.47
C PHE A 25 0.50 11.04 16.51
N TYR A 26 -0.31 10.22 15.85
CA TYR A 26 0.02 9.65 14.55
C TYR A 26 -0.69 10.45 13.47
N GLY A 27 0.05 10.98 12.49
CA GLY A 27 -0.54 11.66 11.34
C GLY A 27 -0.29 10.88 10.06
N ASP A 28 -1.27 10.79 9.17
CA ASP A 28 -1.05 10.20 7.85
C ASP A 28 0.07 10.95 7.11
N LEU A 29 1.03 10.19 6.57
CA LEU A 29 1.94 10.69 5.55
C LEU A 29 1.16 10.90 4.24
N PRO A 30 1.59 11.83 3.36
CA PRO A 30 0.86 12.19 2.14
C PRO A 30 1.01 11.12 1.05
N VAL A 31 0.43 9.93 1.30
CA VAL A 31 0.51 8.73 0.47
C VAL A 31 -0.89 8.17 0.24
N GLY A 32 -1.18 7.84 -1.02
CA GLY A 32 -2.48 7.37 -1.48
C GLY A 32 -3.60 8.26 -0.95
N HIS A 33 -4.47 7.66 -0.15
CA HIS A 33 -5.61 8.33 0.47
C HIS A 33 -5.22 9.44 1.47
N GLY A 34 -4.10 9.29 2.18
CA GLY A 34 -3.56 10.31 3.08
C GLY A 34 -3.09 11.59 2.36
N LEU A 35 -2.93 11.56 1.03
CA LEU A 35 -2.67 12.75 0.22
C LEU A 35 -3.86 13.71 0.20
N HIS A 36 -5.08 13.17 0.17
CA HIS A 36 -6.31 13.95 -0.02
C HIS A 36 -7.03 14.24 1.30
N TYR A 37 -6.98 13.31 2.25
CA TYR A 37 -7.66 13.42 3.52
C TYR A 37 -6.77 12.91 4.66
N PRO A 38 -5.64 13.59 4.94
CA PRO A 38 -4.76 13.21 6.02
C PRO A 38 -5.49 13.28 7.38
N MET A 39 -5.41 12.21 8.15
CA MET A 39 -5.98 12.11 9.49
C MET A 39 -4.91 12.31 10.57
N LEU A 40 -5.32 12.81 11.73
CA LEU A 40 -4.50 12.88 12.94
C LEU A 40 -5.14 12.06 14.04
N LEU A 41 -4.48 11.01 14.50
CA LEU A 41 -4.90 10.21 15.64
C LEU A 41 -4.13 10.63 16.89
N GLU A 42 -4.81 11.02 17.97
CA GLU A 42 -4.20 11.27 19.26
C GLU A 42 -3.79 9.96 19.94
N VAL A 43 -2.51 9.82 20.29
CA VAL A 43 -1.95 8.55 20.79
C VAL A 43 -2.61 8.10 22.09
N LYS A 44 -2.85 9.04 23.02
CA LYS A 44 -3.33 8.71 24.37
C LYS A 44 -4.80 8.29 24.38
N THR A 45 -5.63 8.97 23.60
CA THR A 45 -7.09 8.80 23.61
C THR A 45 -7.59 7.90 22.48
N GLY A 46 -6.81 7.76 21.41
CA GLY A 46 -7.25 7.09 20.18
C GLY A 46 -8.25 7.90 19.36
N ILE A 47 -8.51 9.17 19.73
CA ILE A 47 -9.41 10.05 19.00
C ILE A 47 -8.78 10.40 17.65
N VAL A 48 -9.55 10.26 16.58
CA VAL A 48 -9.17 10.71 15.24
C VAL A 48 -9.75 12.10 14.98
N HIS A 49 -8.90 13.03 14.58
CA HIS A 49 -9.25 14.35 14.11
C HIS A 49 -9.36 14.33 12.59
N ASP A 50 -10.59 14.32 12.10
CA ASP A 50 -10.93 14.35 10.68
C ASP A 50 -11.44 15.74 10.29
N LYS A 51 -10.60 16.51 9.61
CA LYS A 51 -10.97 17.84 9.09
C LYS A 51 -11.83 17.76 7.82
N TYR A 52 -11.81 16.62 7.13
CA TYR A 52 -12.38 16.45 5.79
C TYR A 52 -13.73 15.72 5.80
N ALA A 53 -14.18 15.22 6.97
CA ALA A 53 -15.43 14.49 7.16
C ALA A 53 -15.54 13.24 6.25
N VAL A 54 -14.47 12.46 6.22
CA VAL A 54 -14.32 11.19 5.50
C VAL A 54 -14.41 10.04 6.53
N ASP A 55 -15.61 9.84 7.06
CA ASP A 55 -15.88 8.94 8.18
C ASP A 55 -15.33 7.52 7.98
N TRP A 56 -15.49 6.95 6.78
CA TRP A 56 -15.00 5.59 6.51
C TRP A 56 -13.50 5.45 6.74
N PHE A 57 -12.71 6.47 6.37
CA PHE A 57 -11.27 6.43 6.53
C PHE A 57 -10.84 6.78 7.95
N ALA A 58 -11.54 7.71 8.60
CA ALA A 58 -11.31 8.03 10.01
C ALA A 58 -11.61 6.80 10.90
N ASN A 59 -12.75 6.14 10.68
CA ASN A 59 -13.17 4.94 11.41
C ASN A 59 -12.17 3.81 11.24
N TRP A 60 -11.66 3.57 10.02
CA TRP A 60 -10.61 2.57 9.80
C TRP A 60 -9.34 2.83 10.62
N LEU A 61 -8.92 4.09 10.75
CA LEU A 61 -7.76 4.45 11.58
C LEU A 61 -8.06 4.26 13.07
N GLN A 62 -9.22 4.72 13.52
CA GLN A 62 -9.64 4.63 14.91
C GLN A 62 -9.80 3.17 15.37
N ASP A 63 -10.53 2.37 14.60
CA ASP A 63 -10.85 0.99 14.92
C ASP A 63 -9.62 0.09 14.88
N SER A 64 -8.75 0.26 13.87
CA SER A 64 -7.49 -0.47 13.81
C SER A 64 -6.58 -0.12 15.00
N TYR A 65 -6.49 1.16 15.37
CA TYR A 65 -5.73 1.60 16.54
C TYR A 65 -6.34 1.15 17.88
N ALA A 66 -7.65 1.00 17.99
CA ALA A 66 -8.28 0.43 19.18
C ALA A 66 -8.00 -1.07 19.31
N ASN A 67 -7.91 -1.78 18.17
CA ASN A 67 -7.79 -3.23 18.08
C ASN A 67 -6.39 -3.69 17.61
N ARG A 68 -5.34 -3.04 18.12
CA ARG A 68 -3.95 -3.33 17.71
C ARG A 68 -3.56 -4.75 18.06
N VAL A 69 -2.76 -5.33 17.19
CA VAL A 69 -2.22 -6.66 17.37
C VAL A 69 -0.69 -6.61 17.29
N LYS A 70 -0.07 -7.65 17.83
CA LYS A 70 1.39 -7.87 17.78
C LYS A 70 1.73 -9.26 17.28
N THR A 71 0.75 -9.93 16.67
CA THR A 71 0.89 -11.31 16.21
C THR A 71 1.85 -11.31 15.02
N PRO A 72 2.96 -12.08 15.09
CA PRO A 72 3.87 -12.22 13.98
C PRO A 72 3.16 -12.75 12.74
N VAL A 73 3.64 -12.31 11.58
CA VAL A 73 3.26 -12.85 10.27
C VAL A 73 4.52 -13.21 9.50
N GLU A 74 4.40 -14.03 8.46
CA GLU A 74 5.58 -14.32 7.65
C GLU A 74 6.01 -13.04 6.90
N PHE A 75 7.30 -12.72 6.98
CA PHE A 75 7.92 -11.59 6.30
C PHE A 75 9.13 -12.10 5.51
N ILE A 76 9.02 -12.13 4.18
CA ILE A 76 10.09 -12.64 3.30
C ILE A 76 10.69 -11.47 2.53
N THR A 77 12.01 -11.36 2.56
CA THR A 77 12.76 -10.39 1.76
C THR A 77 13.51 -11.06 0.63
N GLU A 78 13.30 -10.58 -0.58
CA GLU A 78 14.04 -10.98 -1.78
C GLU A 78 14.74 -9.74 -2.34
N ASN A 79 16.08 -9.76 -2.40
CA ASN A 79 16.88 -8.64 -2.90
C ASN A 79 17.51 -9.03 -4.24
N PHE A 80 17.27 -8.22 -5.28
CA PHE A 80 17.79 -8.47 -6.63
C PHE A 80 19.02 -7.63 -6.97
N LYS A 81 19.23 -6.52 -6.24
CA LYS A 81 20.43 -5.69 -6.31
C LYS A 81 20.72 -5.03 -4.95
N PRO A 82 21.95 -4.54 -4.71
CA PRO A 82 22.26 -3.76 -3.51
C PRO A 82 21.39 -2.49 -3.42
N LEU A 83 20.78 -2.26 -2.26
CA LEU A 83 19.93 -1.10 -1.98
C LEU A 83 20.78 0.07 -1.48
N LYS A 84 20.83 1.17 -2.23
CA LYS A 84 21.59 2.39 -1.89
C LYS A 84 20.69 3.60 -1.68
N LYS A 85 19.68 3.76 -2.56
CA LYS A 85 18.69 4.84 -2.48
C LYS A 85 17.28 4.25 -2.46
N PRO A 86 16.90 3.54 -1.38
CA PRO A 86 15.68 2.76 -1.36
C PRO A 86 14.43 3.66 -1.37
N ILE A 87 13.46 3.32 -2.21
CA ILE A 87 12.11 3.90 -2.15
C ILE A 87 11.11 2.79 -1.84
N LEU A 88 10.38 2.92 -0.73
CA LEU A 88 9.37 1.97 -0.31
C LEU A 88 8.02 2.29 -0.95
N LEU A 89 7.43 1.33 -1.65
CA LEU A 89 6.02 1.33 -2.05
C LEU A 89 5.26 0.30 -1.22
N ASN A 90 4.42 0.79 -0.31
CA ASN A 90 3.56 -0.03 0.54
C ASN A 90 2.26 -0.38 -0.19
N CYS A 91 2.11 -1.63 -0.61
CA CYS A 91 0.93 -2.17 -1.28
C CYS A 91 0.00 -2.95 -0.34
N ILE A 92 0.26 -2.97 0.98
CA ILE A 92 -0.66 -3.58 1.94
C ILE A 92 -1.94 -2.72 1.96
N ASP A 93 -3.08 -3.39 1.84
CA ASP A 93 -4.41 -2.79 1.98
C ASP A 93 -5.42 -3.87 2.37
N THR A 94 -6.59 -3.44 2.84
CA THR A 94 -7.72 -4.33 3.13
C THR A 94 -8.61 -4.56 1.90
N LEU A 95 -8.50 -3.68 0.90
CA LEU A 95 -9.22 -3.82 -0.36
C LEU A 95 -8.26 -4.28 -1.47
N TYR A 96 -8.66 -5.34 -2.19
CA TYR A 96 -7.83 -5.89 -3.27
C TYR A 96 -7.53 -4.84 -4.34
N GLY A 97 -8.56 -4.09 -4.76
CA GLY A 97 -8.42 -3.02 -5.73
C GLY A 97 -7.42 -1.95 -5.29
N HIS A 98 -7.42 -1.56 -4.01
CA HIS A 98 -6.44 -0.60 -3.50
C HIS A 98 -5.02 -1.14 -3.51
N SER A 99 -4.84 -2.40 -3.07
CA SER A 99 -3.52 -3.07 -3.10
C SER A 99 -2.98 -3.12 -4.53
N LEU A 100 -3.83 -3.47 -5.50
CA LEU A 100 -3.49 -3.51 -6.92
C LEU A 100 -3.16 -2.12 -7.48
N LEU A 101 -3.99 -1.10 -7.25
CA LEU A 101 -3.76 0.25 -7.76
C LEU A 101 -2.47 0.85 -7.20
N LYS A 102 -2.15 0.60 -5.91
CA LYS A 102 -0.85 0.94 -5.34
C LYS A 102 0.29 0.22 -6.07
N LEU A 103 0.17 -1.09 -6.32
CA LEU A 103 1.19 -1.85 -7.06
C LEU A 103 1.44 -1.27 -8.47
N LEU A 104 0.41 -0.82 -9.17
CA LEU A 104 0.56 -0.24 -10.52
C LEU A 104 1.41 1.05 -10.53
N ASN A 105 1.50 1.77 -9.41
CA ASN A 105 2.41 2.91 -9.28
C ASN A 105 3.90 2.50 -9.39
N ALA A 106 4.24 1.22 -9.22
CA ALA A 106 5.61 0.73 -9.36
C ALA A 106 6.21 1.09 -10.72
N GLN A 107 5.42 1.05 -11.79
CA GLN A 107 5.90 1.34 -13.14
C GLN A 107 6.44 2.77 -13.26
N TYR A 108 5.77 3.76 -12.65
CA TYR A 108 6.25 5.14 -12.65
C TYR A 108 7.69 5.24 -12.12
N TYR A 109 7.98 4.59 -11.00
CA TYR A 109 9.29 4.62 -10.38
C TYR A 109 10.35 3.86 -11.19
N LEU A 110 9.96 2.73 -11.80
CA LEU A 110 10.87 1.98 -12.67
C LEU A 110 11.25 2.78 -13.92
N ASP A 111 10.32 3.54 -14.48
CA ASP A 111 10.49 4.22 -15.76
C ASP A 111 11.09 5.63 -15.60
N HIS A 112 10.78 6.32 -14.50
CA HIS A 112 11.11 7.75 -14.31
C HIS A 112 12.02 8.03 -13.10
N CYS A 113 12.28 7.03 -12.25
CA CYS A 113 13.08 7.18 -11.03
C CYS A 113 14.22 6.15 -10.96
N SER A 114 14.92 5.92 -12.06
CA SER A 114 15.98 4.90 -12.19
C SER A 114 17.13 5.02 -11.19
N ASP A 115 17.34 6.20 -10.62
CA ASP A 115 18.35 6.46 -9.57
C ASP A 115 17.96 5.90 -8.20
N PHE A 116 16.69 5.49 -8.03
CA PHE A 116 16.16 4.91 -6.81
C PHE A 116 16.05 3.39 -6.89
N ASP A 117 16.16 2.76 -5.74
CA ASP A 117 16.04 1.32 -5.59
C ASP A 117 14.63 1.00 -5.07
N LEU A 118 13.71 0.72 -5.99
CA LEU A 118 12.31 0.44 -5.64
C LEU A 118 12.18 -0.85 -4.82
N ILE A 119 11.65 -0.71 -3.61
CA ILE A 119 11.26 -1.80 -2.71
C ILE A 119 9.74 -1.90 -2.73
N LEU A 120 9.22 -3.09 -3.07
CA LEU A 120 7.80 -3.37 -2.99
C LEU A 120 7.46 -4.12 -1.70
N LEU A 121 6.71 -3.47 -0.81
CA LEU A 121 6.09 -4.13 0.34
C LEU A 121 4.71 -4.62 -0.07
N VAL A 122 4.58 -5.92 -0.34
CA VAL A 122 3.40 -6.51 -0.99
C VAL A 122 2.81 -7.65 -0.19
N PRO A 123 1.48 -7.83 -0.22
CA PRO A 123 0.89 -9.05 0.30
C PRO A 123 1.22 -10.24 -0.61
N ARG A 124 1.30 -11.46 -0.03
CA ARG A 124 1.62 -12.70 -0.75
C ARG A 124 0.82 -12.89 -2.04
N PHE A 125 -0.48 -12.59 -2.02
CA PHE A 125 -1.38 -12.79 -3.16
C PHE A 125 -1.11 -11.86 -4.36
N LEU A 126 -0.30 -10.80 -4.19
CA LEU A 126 0.11 -9.91 -5.29
C LEU A 126 1.54 -10.16 -5.79
N CYS A 127 2.30 -11.07 -5.18
CA CYS A 127 3.71 -11.30 -5.54
C CYS A 127 3.87 -11.69 -7.02
N TRP A 128 2.93 -12.47 -7.56
CA TRP A 128 2.95 -12.87 -8.98
C TRP A 128 2.78 -11.68 -9.94
N MET A 129 2.24 -10.55 -9.48
CA MET A 129 2.05 -9.34 -10.28
C MET A 129 3.21 -8.34 -10.16
N VAL A 130 4.23 -8.63 -9.34
CA VAL A 130 5.37 -7.74 -9.19
C VAL A 130 6.09 -7.62 -10.54
N PRO A 131 6.27 -6.38 -11.07
CA PRO A 131 6.96 -6.18 -12.32
C PRO A 131 8.47 -6.44 -12.18
N ASP A 132 9.10 -6.82 -13.28
CA ASP A 132 10.54 -6.97 -13.33
C ASP A 132 11.25 -5.61 -13.16
N GLY A 133 12.48 -5.63 -12.62
CA GLY A 133 13.31 -4.44 -12.43
C GLY A 133 13.25 -3.81 -11.02
N VAL A 134 12.35 -4.27 -10.15
CA VAL A 134 12.34 -3.87 -8.74
C VAL A 134 13.64 -4.27 -8.04
N ALA A 135 14.08 -3.47 -7.07
CA ALA A 135 15.32 -3.72 -6.36
C ALA A 135 15.18 -4.80 -5.28
N ALA A 136 14.02 -4.81 -4.62
CA ALA A 136 13.67 -5.81 -3.63
C ALA A 136 12.14 -6.00 -3.52
N ILE A 137 11.74 -7.18 -3.08
CA ILE A 137 10.37 -7.52 -2.70
C ILE A 137 10.37 -7.87 -1.22
N TRP A 138 9.53 -7.19 -0.46
CA TRP A 138 9.22 -7.49 0.93
C TRP A 138 7.81 -8.05 0.97
N THR A 139 7.70 -9.38 1.01
CA THR A 139 6.42 -10.06 1.06
C THR A 139 5.94 -10.17 2.49
N VAL A 140 4.72 -9.71 2.75
CA VAL A 140 4.01 -9.93 4.01
C VAL A 140 2.90 -10.95 3.78
N ASP A 141 2.98 -12.12 4.41
CA ASP A 141 1.91 -13.11 4.31
C ASP A 141 0.79 -12.78 5.29
N LEU A 142 0.00 -11.80 4.91
CA LEU A 142 -1.16 -11.31 5.64
C LEU A 142 -2.42 -11.47 4.76
N PRO A 143 -3.45 -12.20 5.21
CA PRO A 143 -4.72 -12.28 4.50
C PRO A 143 -5.29 -10.89 4.21
N LEU A 144 -5.87 -10.69 3.02
CA LEU A 144 -6.38 -9.38 2.57
C LEU A 144 -7.23 -8.66 3.62
N LYS A 145 -8.22 -9.35 4.21
CA LYS A 145 -9.12 -8.79 5.25
C LYS A 145 -8.41 -8.22 6.48
N ARG A 146 -7.16 -8.64 6.71
CA ARG A 146 -6.32 -8.21 7.84
C ARG A 146 -5.40 -7.05 7.46
N GLY A 147 -5.37 -6.59 6.21
CA GLY A 147 -4.52 -5.48 5.77
C GLY A 147 -4.80 -4.14 6.45
N ILE A 148 -6.01 -3.97 6.99
CA ILE A 148 -6.41 -2.83 7.82
C ILE A 148 -5.89 -2.90 9.26
N GLU A 149 -5.43 -4.08 9.73
CA GLU A 149 -4.96 -4.24 11.10
C GLU A 149 -3.84 -3.24 11.41
N TRP A 150 -3.89 -2.70 12.62
CA TRP A 150 -2.73 -2.04 13.21
C TRP A 150 -1.85 -3.13 13.83
N ASN A 151 -0.85 -3.61 13.10
CA ASN A 151 0.06 -4.66 13.57
C ASN A 151 1.43 -4.09 13.95
N ASP A 152 1.70 -4.02 15.25
CA ASP A 152 2.96 -3.49 15.79
C ASP A 152 4.17 -4.39 15.46
N TRP A 153 3.95 -5.68 15.20
CA TRP A 153 5.01 -6.57 14.75
C TRP A 153 5.44 -6.23 13.32
N ILE A 154 4.47 -6.00 12.41
CA ILE A 154 4.75 -5.57 11.03
C ILE A 154 5.51 -4.24 11.03
N ALA A 155 5.05 -3.27 11.83
CA ALA A 155 5.74 -1.98 11.95
C ALA A 155 7.19 -2.13 12.43
N SER A 156 7.42 -2.99 13.42
CA SER A 156 8.76 -3.26 13.96
C SER A 156 9.66 -3.92 12.92
N GLU A 157 9.13 -4.84 12.12
CA GLU A 157 9.88 -5.55 11.10
C GLU A 157 10.25 -4.62 9.93
N ILE A 158 9.31 -3.82 9.43
CA ILE A 158 9.59 -2.79 8.41
C ILE A 158 10.63 -1.79 8.92
N LYS A 159 10.51 -1.35 10.17
CA LYS A 159 11.48 -0.47 10.83
C LYS A 159 12.87 -1.08 10.87
N ARG A 160 12.98 -2.34 11.31
CA ARG A 160 14.25 -3.08 11.37
C ARG A 160 14.96 -3.16 10.02
N HIS A 161 14.23 -3.28 8.92
CA HIS A 161 14.81 -3.28 7.57
C HIS A 161 15.18 -1.88 7.10
N ILE A 162 14.31 -0.89 7.31
CA ILE A 162 14.57 0.50 6.86
C ILE A 162 15.73 1.15 7.61
N GLU A 163 15.87 0.91 8.92
CA GLU A 163 16.94 1.52 9.74
C GLU A 163 18.35 1.01 9.40
N GLN A 164 18.48 0.03 8.50
CA GLN A 164 19.76 -0.37 7.94
C GLN A 164 20.28 0.61 6.88
N PHE A 165 19.42 1.50 6.38
CA PHE A 165 19.76 2.51 5.38
C PHE A 165 19.93 3.88 6.03
N GLU A 166 20.83 4.69 5.48
CA GLU A 166 20.97 6.10 5.88
C GLU A 166 19.66 6.88 5.67
N SER A 167 18.96 6.58 4.58
CA SER A 167 17.68 7.18 4.22
C SER A 167 16.83 6.22 3.39
N CYS A 168 15.52 6.33 3.53
CA CYS A 168 14.55 5.63 2.69
C CYS A 168 13.43 6.60 2.31
N TRP A 169 13.11 6.64 1.02
CA TRP A 169 12.01 7.43 0.50
C TRP A 169 10.71 6.64 0.56
N LEU A 170 9.59 7.33 0.65
CA LEU A 170 8.27 6.73 0.61
C LEU A 170 7.59 7.12 -0.69
N SER A 171 7.12 6.12 -1.43
CA SER A 171 6.32 6.33 -2.64
C SER A 171 4.99 7.01 -2.29
N VAL A 172 4.55 7.93 -3.15
CA VAL A 172 3.27 8.63 -3.02
C VAL A 172 2.10 7.68 -3.27
N ALA A 173 2.29 6.64 -4.09
CA ALA A 173 1.31 5.58 -4.34
C ALA A 173 -0.11 6.12 -4.58
N PHE A 174 -0.29 6.91 -5.65
CA PHE A 174 -1.59 7.51 -5.98
C PHE A 174 -2.68 6.44 -5.99
N SER A 175 -3.79 6.69 -5.29
CA SER A 175 -4.86 5.69 -5.14
C SER A 175 -5.51 5.30 -6.48
N HIS A 176 -5.42 6.17 -7.49
CA HIS A 176 -5.99 5.97 -8.82
C HIS A 176 -4.96 6.40 -9.88
N PRO A 177 -3.93 5.58 -10.19
CA PRO A 177 -3.05 5.86 -11.32
C PRO A 177 -3.87 5.89 -12.62
N TYR A 178 -3.55 6.77 -13.56
CA TYR A 178 -4.27 6.80 -14.82
C TYR A 178 -3.94 5.54 -15.63
N PRO A 179 -4.90 4.93 -16.34
CA PRO A 179 -4.65 3.73 -17.15
C PRO A 179 -3.55 3.88 -18.21
N GLU A 180 -3.27 5.11 -18.63
CA GLU A 180 -2.21 5.45 -19.60
C GLU A 180 -0.80 5.41 -18.96
N ASP A 181 -0.71 5.51 -17.63
CA ASP A 181 0.56 5.57 -16.89
C ASP A 181 1.18 4.19 -16.63
N PHE A 182 0.46 3.11 -16.95
CA PHE A 182 0.94 1.74 -16.75
C PHE A 182 0.56 0.81 -17.90
N ALA A 183 1.45 -0.15 -18.18
CA ALA A 183 1.21 -1.25 -19.10
C ALA A 183 0.89 -2.50 -18.28
N ILE A 184 -0.39 -2.91 -18.25
CA ILE A 184 -0.84 -4.06 -17.44
C ILE A 184 -0.05 -5.35 -17.69
N GLU A 185 0.43 -5.55 -18.93
CA GLU A 185 1.28 -6.67 -19.30
C GLU A 185 2.56 -6.77 -18.46
N ARG A 186 3.15 -5.65 -18.04
CA ARG A 186 4.37 -5.66 -17.21
C ARG A 186 4.14 -6.28 -15.84
N PHE A 187 2.89 -6.29 -15.38
CA PHE A 187 2.49 -6.86 -14.10
C PHE A 187 1.97 -8.30 -14.30
N THR A 188 1.12 -8.52 -15.29
CA THR A 188 0.47 -9.81 -15.48
C THR A 188 1.29 -10.81 -16.30
N ARG A 189 2.26 -10.32 -17.11
CA ARG A 189 2.96 -11.08 -18.15
C ARG A 189 2.01 -11.67 -19.19
N VAL A 190 0.82 -11.07 -19.31
CA VAL A 190 -0.23 -11.45 -20.26
C VAL A 190 -0.49 -10.29 -21.19
N GLN A 191 -0.31 -10.54 -22.49
CA GLN A 191 -0.64 -9.61 -23.56
C GLN A 191 -2.12 -9.20 -23.46
N PRO A 192 -2.44 -7.88 -23.46
CA PRO A 192 -3.81 -7.40 -23.45
C PRO A 192 -4.58 -7.96 -24.64
N PHE A 193 -5.89 -8.17 -24.45
CA PHE A 193 -6.73 -8.62 -25.54
C PHE A 193 -6.76 -7.54 -26.65
N PRO A 194 -6.46 -7.89 -27.92
CA PRO A 194 -6.53 -6.95 -29.02
C PRO A 194 -7.99 -6.65 -29.36
N ILE A 195 -8.54 -5.55 -28.83
CA ILE A 195 -9.96 -5.17 -28.96
C ILE A 195 -10.37 -5.09 -30.44
N ASP A 196 -9.50 -4.61 -31.32
CA ASP A 196 -9.77 -4.50 -32.76
C ASP A 196 -9.99 -5.84 -33.45
N GLU A 197 -9.47 -6.93 -32.85
CA GLU A 197 -9.66 -8.29 -33.34
C GLU A 197 -10.86 -8.99 -32.68
N TRP A 198 -11.61 -8.32 -31.81
CA TRP A 198 -12.71 -8.92 -31.05
C TRP A 198 -13.70 -9.66 -31.95
N ILE A 199 -14.21 -8.98 -32.97
CA ILE A 199 -15.24 -9.54 -33.87
C ILE A 199 -14.69 -10.74 -34.65
N VAL A 200 -13.42 -10.70 -35.06
CA VAL A 200 -12.78 -11.78 -35.82
C VAL A 200 -12.53 -13.00 -34.93
N ARG A 201 -12.15 -12.78 -33.67
CA ARG A 201 -11.83 -13.85 -32.70
C ARG A 201 -13.06 -14.40 -31.97
N LEU A 202 -14.21 -13.73 -32.04
CA LEU A 202 -15.45 -14.18 -31.42
C LEU A 202 -16.15 -15.28 -32.25
N GLU A 203 -15.43 -16.36 -32.56
CA GLU A 203 -15.99 -17.52 -33.27
C GLU A 203 -17.07 -18.23 -32.45
N LYS A 204 -16.93 -18.21 -31.12
CA LYS A 204 -17.88 -18.78 -30.18
C LYS A 204 -18.14 -17.79 -29.03
N PRO A 205 -19.40 -17.37 -28.81
CA PRO A 205 -19.76 -16.59 -27.64
C PRO A 205 -19.30 -17.31 -26.36
N THR A 206 -18.40 -16.67 -25.62
CA THR A 206 -17.84 -17.21 -24.38
C THR A 206 -18.28 -16.29 -23.24
N VAL A 207 -18.97 -16.88 -22.26
CA VAL A 207 -19.39 -16.16 -21.06
C VAL A 207 -18.47 -16.59 -19.92
N THR A 208 -17.73 -15.63 -19.36
CA THR A 208 -16.88 -15.84 -18.19
C THR A 208 -17.61 -15.33 -16.96
N PHE A 209 -17.74 -16.19 -15.95
CA PHE A 209 -18.24 -15.80 -14.64
C PHE A 209 -17.06 -15.52 -13.71
N ILE A 210 -17.06 -14.33 -13.12
CA ILE A 210 -16.09 -13.96 -12.08
C ILE A 210 -16.86 -13.86 -10.77
N TRP A 211 -16.65 -14.82 -9.88
CA TRP A 211 -17.21 -14.79 -8.53
C TRP A 211 -16.31 -13.96 -7.63
N ARG A 212 -16.86 -12.92 -6.98
CA ARG A 212 -16.14 -12.04 -6.05
C ARG A 212 -16.91 -11.90 -4.76
N GLU A 213 -16.22 -12.09 -3.65
CA GLU A 213 -16.76 -11.94 -2.29
C GLU A 213 -16.35 -10.61 -1.65
N ASP A 214 -15.41 -9.90 -2.27
CA ASP A 214 -14.83 -8.65 -1.75
C ASP A 214 -15.55 -7.39 -2.25
N ARG A 215 -16.61 -7.54 -3.05
CA ARG A 215 -17.45 -6.44 -3.54
C ARG A 215 -18.92 -6.80 -3.39
N ASN A 216 -19.49 -6.52 -2.22
CA ASN A 216 -20.93 -6.61 -2.02
C ASN A 216 -21.59 -5.40 -2.69
N TRP A 217 -22.36 -5.65 -3.75
CA TRP A 217 -23.06 -4.61 -4.52
C TRP A 217 -24.33 -4.08 -3.82
N TRP A 218 -24.57 -4.47 -2.56
CA TRP A 218 -25.80 -4.22 -1.82
C TRP A 218 -25.74 -3.01 -0.89
N ASP A 219 -24.58 -2.36 -0.74
CA ASP A 219 -24.41 -1.18 0.11
C ASP A 219 -24.36 0.11 -0.74
N ILE A 220 -25.46 0.44 -1.43
CA ILE A 220 -25.74 1.76 -2.04
C ILE A 220 -26.95 2.39 -1.34
#